data_AF-A0AAP8QHU6-F1
#
_entry.id   AF-A0AAP8QHU6-F1
#
_cell.length_a   1.000
_cell.length_b   1.000
_cell.length_c   1.000
_cell.angle_alpha   90.00
_cell.angle_beta   90.00
_cell.angle_gamma   90.00
#
_symmetry.space_group_name_H-M   'P 1'
#
loop_
_entity.id
_entity.type
_entity.pdbx_description
1 polymer ?
#
loop_
_entity_poly.entity_id
_entity_poly.type
_entity_poly.pdbx_seq_one_letter_code
_entity_poly.pdbx_strand_id
1 'polypeptide(L)'
;MVLLNKKKFRLTSPMPPSVNHYLGYRAVPKKKKGRTVYIVVPYLTKEARDYKEMFSKYAIKQVKEQGWDIEKTRNRHYYMDCVYYFPRIDMDEQNYPKCMSDALNGIAYIDDNFILTRTNRIYYDKKNPRIELEISEVDYMGIFDNEKELIEFENKCKTCTRHKRNCSILKKAKEGRIQEEIDESKNCNKFSRIKKER
;
A
#
# COMPACT_ATOMS: atom_id res chain seq x y z
N MET A 1 6.53 -1.01 28.02
CA MET A 1 6.08 -0.94 26.61
C MET A 1 7.22 -0.37 25.81
N VAL A 2 7.98 -1.21 25.11
CA VAL A 2 8.95 -0.72 24.12
C VAL A 2 8.10 -0.33 22.91
N LEU A 3 7.86 0.97 22.72
CA LEU A 3 7.53 1.48 21.39
C LEU A 3 8.76 1.17 20.54
N LEU A 4 8.76 0.00 19.89
CA LEU A 4 9.71 -0.28 18.83
C LEU A 4 9.54 0.86 17.83
N ASN A 5 10.51 1.77 17.77
CA ASN A 5 10.54 2.83 16.78
C ASN A 5 10.54 2.14 15.41
N LYS A 6 9.36 2.02 14.80
CA LYS A 6 9.20 1.42 13.49
C LYS A 6 10.10 2.19 12.54
N LYS A 7 10.92 1.46 11.78
CA LYS A 7 11.83 2.06 10.82
C LYS A 7 10.99 2.83 9.78
N LYS A 8 11.42 4.04 9.48
CA LYS A 8 10.78 4.94 8.51
C LYS A 8 11.72 5.11 7.32
N PHE A 9 11.16 5.09 6.11
CA PHE A 9 11.91 5.36 4.89
C PHE A 9 11.48 6.70 4.31
N ARG A 10 12.42 7.62 4.15
CA ARG A 10 12.11 9.00 3.76
C ARG A 10 12.65 9.32 2.38
N LEU A 11 11.85 9.99 1.57
CA LEU A 11 12.22 10.41 0.22
C LEU A 11 11.77 11.84 0.00
N THR A 12 12.49 12.55 -0.87
CA THR A 12 12.02 13.81 -1.44
C THR A 12 11.90 13.64 -2.93
N SER A 13 10.68 13.75 -3.45
CA SER A 13 10.41 13.70 -4.88
C SER A 13 10.28 15.11 -5.45
N PRO A 14 10.82 15.38 -6.66
CA PRO A 14 10.34 16.51 -7.44
C PRO A 14 8.87 16.31 -7.81
N MET A 15 8.21 17.36 -8.30
CA MET A 15 6.82 17.27 -8.75
C MET A 15 6.67 16.23 -9.87
N PRO A 16 5.86 15.16 -9.69
CA PRO A 16 5.55 14.23 -10.77
C PRO A 16 4.65 14.91 -11.81
N PRO A 17 4.55 14.34 -13.02
CA PRO A 17 3.45 14.68 -13.90
C PRO A 17 2.11 14.38 -13.21
N SER A 18 1.11 15.21 -13.46
CA SER A 18 -0.25 14.91 -12.98
C SER A 18 -0.81 13.69 -13.72
N VAL A 19 -1.82 13.02 -13.15
CA VAL A 19 -2.46 11.85 -13.76
C VAL A 19 -2.93 12.11 -15.20
N ASN A 20 -3.35 13.35 -15.51
CA ASN A 20 -3.77 13.76 -16.85
C ASN A 20 -2.61 13.76 -17.87
N HIS A 21 -1.38 13.99 -17.40
CA HIS A 21 -0.16 13.91 -18.19
C HIS A 21 0.58 12.57 -18.01
N TYR A 22 0.02 11.65 -17.23
CA TYR A 22 0.65 10.35 -16.93
C TYR A 22 0.47 9.34 -18.07
N LEU A 23 -0.77 9.23 -18.59
CA LEU A 23 -1.13 8.28 -19.63
C LEU A 23 -1.50 8.98 -20.94
N GLY A 24 -0.90 8.50 -22.03
CA GLY A 24 -1.40 8.71 -23.37
C GLY A 24 -2.26 7.52 -23.81
N TYR A 25 -3.12 7.72 -24.80
CA TYR A 25 -3.96 6.67 -25.36
C TYR A 25 -3.67 6.53 -26.85
N ARG A 26 -3.61 5.29 -27.36
CA ARG A 26 -3.46 5.01 -28.78
C ARG A 26 -4.45 3.94 -29.23
N ALA A 27 -4.99 4.10 -30.44
CA ALA A 27 -5.80 3.08 -31.07
C ALA A 27 -4.89 2.03 -31.72
N VAL A 28 -5.04 0.76 -31.34
CA VAL A 28 -4.29 -0.36 -31.90
C VAL A 28 -5.28 -1.28 -32.64
N PRO A 29 -5.02 -1.61 -33.92
CA PRO A 29 -5.88 -2.54 -34.64
C PRO A 29 -5.75 -3.95 -34.07
N LYS A 30 -6.88 -4.61 -33.84
CA LYS A 30 -6.98 -6.01 -33.40
C LYS A 30 -7.97 -6.75 -34.30
N LYS A 31 -7.60 -7.91 -34.83
CA LYS A 31 -8.53 -8.75 -35.59
C LYS A 31 -9.47 -9.50 -34.65
N LYS A 32 -10.78 -9.38 -34.86
CA LYS A 32 -11.82 -10.12 -34.12
C LYS A 32 -12.85 -10.63 -35.12
N LYS A 33 -13.03 -11.96 -35.18
CA LYS A 33 -13.97 -12.63 -36.12
C LYS A 33 -13.85 -12.13 -37.57
N GLY A 34 -12.62 -12.06 -38.10
CA GLY A 34 -12.36 -11.62 -39.48
C GLY A 34 -12.49 -10.12 -39.74
N ARG A 35 -12.87 -9.30 -38.76
CA ARG A 35 -12.96 -7.84 -38.87
C ARG A 35 -11.86 -7.15 -38.07
N THR A 36 -11.37 -6.01 -38.57
CA THR A 36 -10.45 -5.14 -37.81
C THR A 36 -11.26 -4.28 -36.86
N VAL A 37 -11.01 -4.42 -35.56
CA VAL A 37 -11.53 -3.54 -34.51
C VAL A 37 -10.38 -2.77 -33.89
N TYR A 38 -10.58 -1.49 -33.58
CA TYR A 38 -9.57 -0.70 -32.89
C TYR A 38 -9.83 -0.75 -31.40
N ILE A 39 -8.80 -1.10 -30.63
CA ILE A 39 -8.83 -1.04 -29.17
C ILE A 39 -8.00 0.15 -28.70
N VAL A 40 -8.48 0.85 -27.69
CA VAL A 40 -7.72 1.94 -27.06
C VAL A 40 -6.78 1.32 -26.02
N VAL A 41 -5.48 1.57 -26.16
CA VAL A 41 -4.45 1.06 -25.25
C VAL A 41 -3.78 2.25 -24.55
N PRO A 42 -3.74 2.29 -23.21
CA PRO A 42 -2.98 3.30 -22.48
C PRO A 42 -1.48 3.02 -22.58
N TYR A 43 -0.67 4.08 -22.58
CA TYR A 43 0.79 4.01 -22.50
C TYR A 43 1.32 5.17 -21.66
N LEU A 44 2.48 5.01 -21.02
CA LEU A 44 3.11 6.10 -20.29
C LEU A 44 3.61 7.19 -21.24
N THR A 45 3.27 8.44 -20.95
CA THR A 45 3.84 9.59 -21.69
C THR A 45 5.37 9.63 -21.54
N LYS A 46 6.03 10.45 -22.36
CA LYS A 46 7.49 10.63 -22.25
C LYS A 46 7.85 11.21 -20.88
N GLU A 47 7.15 12.26 -20.45
CA GLU A 47 7.33 12.92 -19.16
C GLU A 47 7.18 11.94 -17.98
N ALA A 48 6.16 11.07 -18.01
CA ALA A 48 5.95 10.04 -16.99
C ALA A 48 7.09 9.01 -16.93
N ARG A 49 7.62 8.61 -18.09
CA ARG A 49 8.76 7.68 -18.16
C ARG A 49 10.04 8.32 -17.62
N ASP A 50 10.32 9.57 -18.02
CA ASP A 50 11.50 10.31 -17.60
C ASP A 50 11.49 10.54 -16.08
N TYR A 51 10.34 10.96 -15.53
CA TYR A 51 10.14 11.08 -14.08
C TYR A 51 10.35 9.75 -13.37
N LYS A 52 9.70 8.68 -13.85
CA LYS A 52 9.80 7.34 -13.25
C LYS A 52 11.25 6.88 -13.20
N GLU A 53 11.98 6.96 -14.30
CA GLU A 53 13.38 6.53 -14.36
C GLU A 53 14.26 7.33 -13.38
N MET A 54 14.13 8.66 -13.37
CA MET A 54 14.89 9.52 -12.47
C MET A 54 14.58 9.23 -11.00
N PHE A 55 13.30 9.17 -10.63
CA PHE A 55 12.89 8.99 -9.25
C PHE A 55 13.18 7.58 -8.73
N SER A 56 13.00 6.54 -9.55
CA SER A 56 13.40 5.18 -9.22
C SER A 56 14.90 5.07 -8.95
N LYS A 57 15.75 5.71 -9.77
CA LYS A 57 17.22 5.74 -9.55
C LYS A 57 17.57 6.40 -8.22
N TYR A 58 16.92 7.51 -7.89
CA TYR A 58 17.09 8.18 -6.59
C TYR A 58 16.64 7.28 -5.44
N ALA A 59 15.47 6.65 -5.54
CA ALA A 59 14.93 5.76 -4.52
C ALA A 59 15.86 4.56 -4.25
N ILE A 60 16.43 3.94 -5.29
CA ILE A 60 17.40 2.83 -5.13
C ILE A 60 18.63 3.27 -4.32
N LYS A 61 19.13 4.49 -4.53
CA LYS A 61 20.23 5.04 -3.73
C LYS A 61 19.81 5.21 -2.28
N GLN A 62 18.63 5.80 -2.05
CA GLN A 62 18.09 6.02 -0.71
C GLN A 62 17.83 4.72 0.05
N VAL A 63 17.38 3.65 -0.62
CA VAL A 63 17.23 2.32 -0.02
C VAL A 63 18.55 1.84 0.58
N LYS A 64 19.66 2.01 -0.15
CA LYS A 64 21.00 1.64 0.33
C LYS A 64 21.46 2.54 1.48
N GLU A 65 21.34 3.86 1.32
CA GLU A 65 21.80 4.85 2.31
C GLU A 65 21.05 4.73 3.65
N GLN A 66 19.75 4.48 3.61
CA GLN A 66 18.92 4.33 4.81
C GLN A 66 18.87 2.87 5.31
N GLY A 67 19.50 1.93 4.59
CA GLY A 67 19.45 0.50 4.86
C GLY A 67 18.03 -0.06 4.89
N TRP A 68 17.15 0.44 4.02
CA TRP A 68 15.76 0.01 3.95
C TRP A 68 15.67 -1.43 3.42
N ASP A 69 14.89 -2.26 4.10
CA ASP A 69 14.73 -3.66 3.74
C ASP A 69 13.36 -3.88 3.12
N ILE A 70 13.34 -4.03 1.80
CA ILE A 70 12.11 -4.20 1.02
C ILE A 70 11.38 -5.50 1.38
N GLU A 71 12.08 -6.56 1.82
CA GLU A 71 11.43 -7.85 2.09
C GLU A 71 10.49 -7.78 3.29
N LYS A 72 10.71 -6.84 4.21
CA LYS A 72 9.79 -6.58 5.33
C LYS A 72 8.43 -6.05 4.89
N THR A 73 8.32 -5.53 3.68
CA THR A 73 7.05 -5.01 3.13
C THR A 73 6.12 -6.10 2.59
N ARG A 74 6.52 -7.37 2.66
CA ARG A 74 5.73 -8.49 2.15
C ARG A 74 4.51 -8.73 3.03
N ASN A 75 3.33 -8.87 2.41
CA ASN A 75 2.09 -9.28 3.07
C ASN A 75 1.65 -8.39 4.25
N ARG A 76 2.14 -7.14 4.32
CA ARG A 76 1.75 -6.19 5.34
C ARG A 76 1.60 -4.82 4.73
N HIS A 77 0.57 -4.09 5.12
CA HIS A 77 0.36 -2.74 4.63
C HIS A 77 1.39 -1.76 5.21
N TYR A 78 1.72 -0.75 4.44
CA TYR A 78 2.55 0.38 4.83
C TYR A 78 1.83 1.67 4.44
N TYR A 79 1.96 2.68 5.29
CA TYR A 79 1.58 4.04 4.94
C TYR A 79 2.64 4.66 4.07
N MET A 80 2.20 5.42 3.06
CA MET A 80 3.02 6.37 2.32
C MET A 80 2.46 7.77 2.63
N ASP A 81 3.05 8.39 3.63
CA ASP A 81 2.68 9.73 4.10
C ASP A 81 3.33 10.78 3.21
N CYS A 82 2.51 11.65 2.65
CA CYS A 82 2.94 12.68 1.71
C CYS A 82 2.70 14.08 2.29
N VAL A 83 3.73 14.92 2.20
CA VAL A 83 3.63 16.36 2.41
C VAL A 83 3.96 17.06 1.10
N TYR A 84 3.01 17.81 0.58
CA TYR A 84 3.12 18.47 -0.71
C TYR A 84 3.57 19.92 -0.54
N TYR A 85 4.48 20.37 -1.39
CA TYR A 85 4.90 21.76 -1.52
C TYR A 85 4.64 22.19 -2.97
N PHE A 86 3.43 22.68 -3.24
CA PHE A 86 3.01 23.03 -4.60
C PHE A 86 3.50 24.40 -5.02
N PRO A 87 3.79 24.61 -6.32
CA PRO A 87 4.16 25.93 -6.81
C PRO A 87 2.99 26.92 -6.90
N ARG A 88 1.73 26.43 -6.88
CA ARG A 88 0.50 27.23 -6.99
C ARG A 88 -0.64 26.66 -6.16
N ILE A 89 -1.66 27.48 -5.89
CA ILE A 89 -2.83 27.13 -5.08
C ILE A 89 -3.88 26.29 -5.79
N ASP A 90 -3.90 26.30 -7.12
CA ASP A 90 -4.87 25.62 -7.99
C ASP A 90 -4.50 24.16 -8.30
N MET A 91 -3.66 23.55 -7.46
CA MET A 91 -3.13 22.20 -7.66
C MET A 91 -3.77 21.22 -6.70
N ASP A 92 -4.04 20.02 -7.20
CA ASP A 92 -4.75 18.95 -6.49
C ASP A 92 -3.82 17.76 -6.28
N GLU A 93 -3.66 17.37 -5.01
CA GLU A 93 -2.75 16.33 -4.56
C GLU A 93 -3.11 14.94 -5.08
N GLN A 94 -4.38 14.68 -5.36
CA GLN A 94 -4.87 13.36 -5.76
C GLN A 94 -4.33 12.92 -7.11
N ASN A 95 -3.81 13.86 -7.92
CA ASN A 95 -3.25 13.59 -9.23
C ASN A 95 -1.86 12.93 -9.22
N TYR A 96 -1.15 13.00 -8.09
CA TYR A 96 0.28 12.64 -8.01
C TYR A 96 0.60 11.26 -7.42
N PRO A 97 -0.18 10.69 -6.47
CA PRO A 97 0.13 9.42 -5.82
C PRO A 97 0.38 8.28 -6.79
N LYS A 98 -0.38 8.19 -7.90
CA LYS A 98 -0.22 7.08 -8.85
C LYS A 98 1.16 7.06 -9.51
N CYS A 99 1.62 8.22 -9.98
CA CYS A 99 2.94 8.37 -10.61
C CYS A 99 4.07 8.05 -9.62
N MET A 100 3.94 8.53 -8.38
CA MET A 100 4.92 8.26 -7.31
C MET A 100 4.94 6.78 -6.94
N SER A 101 3.76 6.19 -6.73
CA SER A 101 3.62 4.79 -6.35
C SER A 101 4.19 3.86 -7.43
N ASP A 102 3.88 4.11 -8.70
CA ASP A 102 4.37 3.31 -9.81
C ASP A 102 5.90 3.40 -9.98
N ALA A 103 6.53 4.49 -9.53
CA ALA A 103 7.98 4.68 -9.56
C ALA A 103 8.71 4.02 -8.37
N LEU A 104 8.01 3.77 -7.26
CA LEU A 104 8.57 3.15 -6.06
C LEU A 104 8.27 1.65 -5.94
N ASN A 105 7.31 1.14 -6.72
CA ASN A 105 6.94 -0.26 -6.72
C ASN A 105 8.13 -1.17 -7.12
N GLY A 106 8.38 -2.21 -6.33
CA GLY A 106 9.53 -3.09 -6.45
C GLY A 106 10.86 -2.50 -5.94
N ILE A 107 10.85 -1.29 -5.36
CA ILE A 107 12.04 -0.60 -4.82
C ILE A 107 11.86 -0.29 -3.34
N ALA A 108 10.83 0.48 -3.00
CA ALA A 108 10.53 0.83 -1.61
C ALA A 108 9.62 -0.20 -0.93
N TYR A 109 8.85 -0.95 -1.72
CA TYR A 109 7.95 -2.02 -1.30
C TYR A 109 7.79 -3.03 -2.42
N ILE A 110 7.41 -4.26 -2.08
CA ILE A 110 7.31 -5.37 -3.05
C ILE A 110 6.17 -5.17 -4.05
N ASP A 111 5.01 -4.69 -3.57
CA ASP A 111 3.78 -4.56 -4.36
C ASP A 111 2.99 -3.34 -3.87
N ASP A 112 2.46 -2.54 -4.80
CA ASP A 112 1.69 -1.33 -4.51
C ASP A 112 0.34 -1.63 -3.85
N ASN A 113 -0.17 -2.86 -3.96
CA ASN A 113 -1.34 -3.33 -3.22
C ASN A 113 -1.18 -3.22 -1.69
N PHE A 114 0.06 -3.19 -1.20
CA PHE A 114 0.35 -3.03 0.23
C PHE A 114 0.51 -1.58 0.67
N ILE A 115 0.32 -0.60 -0.21
CA ILE A 115 0.60 0.80 0.10
C ILE A 115 -0.68 1.61 0.27
N LEU A 116 -0.74 2.30 1.41
CA LEU A 116 -1.82 3.20 1.79
C LEU A 116 -1.31 4.63 1.68
N THR A 117 -1.65 5.30 0.59
CA THR A 117 -1.23 6.68 0.35
C THR A 117 -2.06 7.64 1.21
N ARG A 118 -1.41 8.55 1.94
CA ARG A 118 -2.07 9.55 2.79
C ARG A 118 -1.47 10.93 2.56
N THR A 119 -2.33 11.91 2.34
CA THR A 119 -1.91 13.32 2.34
C THR A 119 -1.95 13.84 3.76
N ASN A 120 -0.79 14.20 4.29
CA ASN A 120 -0.68 14.73 5.65
C ASN A 120 -0.79 16.26 5.67
N ARG A 121 -0.22 16.92 4.66
CA ARG A 121 -0.24 18.39 4.57
C ARG A 121 0.05 18.89 3.17
N ILE A 122 -0.48 20.08 2.86
CA ILE A 122 -0.19 20.84 1.65
C ILE A 122 0.36 22.21 2.06
N TYR A 123 1.47 22.58 1.45
CA TYR A 123 2.09 23.90 1.49
C TYR A 123 2.25 24.43 0.07
N TYR A 124 2.54 25.73 -0.05
CA TYR A 124 2.80 26.37 -1.33
C TYR A 124 4.22 26.96 -1.34
N ASP A 125 5.07 26.43 -2.21
CA ASP A 125 6.46 26.83 -2.42
C ASP A 125 6.75 26.95 -3.91
N LYS A 126 6.61 28.17 -4.44
CA LYS A 126 6.90 28.47 -5.85
C LYS A 126 8.38 28.30 -6.21
N LYS A 127 9.29 28.41 -5.25
CA LYS A 127 10.74 28.38 -5.51
C LYS A 127 11.28 26.97 -5.52
N ASN A 128 10.78 26.10 -4.65
CA ASN A 128 11.25 24.72 -4.51
C ASN A 128 10.09 23.72 -4.37
N PRO A 129 9.30 23.52 -5.44
CA PRO A 129 8.17 22.62 -5.40
C PRO A 129 8.62 21.15 -5.34
N ARG A 130 8.04 20.40 -4.40
CA ARG A 130 8.45 19.02 -4.10
C ARG A 130 7.38 18.29 -3.33
N ILE A 131 7.57 16.97 -3.17
CA ILE A 131 6.77 16.12 -2.31
C ILE A 131 7.72 15.39 -1.37
N GLU A 132 7.50 15.54 -0.07
CA GLU A 132 8.22 14.79 0.95
C GLU A 132 7.40 13.55 1.31
N LEU A 133 8.03 12.36 1.24
CA LEU A 133 7.39 11.08 1.48
C LEU A 133 8.01 10.40 2.70
N GLU A 134 7.18 9.76 3.51
CA GLU A 134 7.60 8.85 4.57
C GLU A 134 6.82 7.53 4.45
N ILE A 135 7.55 6.43 4.28
CA ILE A 135 6.99 5.08 4.25
C ILE A 135 7.20 4.43 5.62
N SER A 136 6.11 3.94 6.22
CA SER A 136 6.12 3.34 7.55
C SER A 136 5.08 2.22 7.69
N GLU A 137 5.38 1.24 8.54
CA GLU A 137 4.52 0.06 8.75
C GLU A 137 3.24 0.42 9.53
N VAL A 138 2.09 -0.10 9.08
CA VAL A 138 0.80 0.11 9.75
C VAL A 138 0.73 -0.60 11.11
N ASP A 139 -0.14 -0.13 12.01
CA ASP A 139 -0.37 -0.77 13.31
C ASP A 139 -1.29 -1.99 13.20
N TYR A 140 -2.32 -1.89 12.36
CA TYR A 140 -3.32 -2.95 12.20
C TYR A 140 -2.77 -4.20 11.51
N MET A 141 -3.42 -5.34 11.78
CA MET A 141 -3.09 -6.63 11.19
C MET A 141 -4.39 -7.35 10.81
N GLY A 142 -4.61 -7.57 9.52
CA GLY A 142 -5.88 -8.13 9.05
C GLY A 142 -7.06 -7.23 9.46
N ILE A 143 -8.02 -7.79 10.20
CA ILE A 143 -9.17 -7.05 10.74
C ILE A 143 -8.94 -6.45 12.14
N PHE A 144 -7.75 -6.65 12.74
CA PHE A 144 -7.44 -6.25 14.11
C PHE A 144 -6.68 -4.93 14.12
N ASP A 145 -6.99 -4.03 15.07
CA ASP A 145 -6.46 -2.66 15.05
C ASP A 145 -4.97 -2.60 15.41
N ASN A 146 -4.48 -3.66 16.05
CA ASN A 146 -3.08 -3.80 16.45
C ASN A 146 -2.70 -5.28 16.61
N GLU A 147 -1.39 -5.52 16.75
CA GLU A 147 -0.83 -6.87 16.95
C GLU A 147 -1.33 -7.53 18.24
N LYS A 148 -1.59 -6.76 19.30
CA LYS A 148 -2.06 -7.31 20.58
C LYS A 148 -3.44 -7.95 20.44
N GLU A 149 -4.38 -7.29 19.78
CA GLU A 149 -5.71 -7.83 19.50
C GLU A 149 -5.65 -9.11 18.67
N LEU A 150 -4.79 -9.13 17.64
CA LEU A 150 -4.57 -10.34 16.86
C LEU A 150 -4.07 -11.49 17.75
N ILE A 151 -3.07 -11.24 18.59
CA ILE A 151 -2.50 -12.26 19.49
C ILE A 151 -3.56 -12.77 20.46
N GLU A 152 -4.36 -11.89 21.05
CA GLU A 152 -5.46 -12.27 21.95
C GLU A 152 -6.50 -13.13 21.24
N PHE A 153 -6.91 -12.75 20.04
CA PHE A 153 -7.83 -13.52 19.21
C PHE A 153 -7.26 -14.89 18.84
N GLU A 154 -5.99 -14.95 18.43
CA GLU A 154 -5.30 -16.19 18.10
C GLU A 154 -5.18 -17.12 19.30
N ASN A 155 -4.85 -16.59 20.47
CA ASN A 155 -4.74 -17.36 21.70
C ASN A 155 -6.10 -17.94 22.12
N LYS A 156 -7.18 -17.17 22.01
CA LYS A 156 -8.55 -17.71 22.15
C LYS A 156 -8.80 -18.82 21.14
N CYS A 157 -8.46 -18.60 19.86
CA CYS A 157 -8.64 -19.59 18.80
C CYS A 157 -7.91 -20.91 19.06
N LYS A 158 -6.72 -20.92 19.65
CA LYS A 158 -5.97 -22.15 19.97
C LYS A 158 -6.77 -23.15 20.84
N THR A 159 -7.72 -22.64 21.63
CA THR A 159 -8.60 -23.46 22.49
C THR A 159 -9.90 -23.89 21.80
N CYS A 160 -10.11 -23.50 20.53
CA CYS A 160 -11.27 -23.81 19.72
C CYS A 160 -11.10 -25.13 18.97
N THR A 161 -12.16 -25.92 18.87
CA THR A 161 -12.22 -27.18 18.10
C THR A 161 -11.87 -26.99 16.62
N ARG A 162 -12.25 -25.85 16.04
CA ARG A 162 -12.00 -25.52 14.62
C ARG A 162 -10.53 -25.21 14.34
N HIS A 163 -9.75 -24.78 15.33
CA HIS A 163 -8.37 -24.33 15.11
C HIS A 163 -7.46 -25.46 14.64
N LYS A 164 -7.60 -26.66 15.23
CA LYS A 164 -6.87 -27.88 14.81
C LYS A 164 -7.13 -28.28 13.35
N ARG A 165 -8.21 -27.81 12.74
CA ARG A 165 -8.63 -28.14 11.36
C ARG A 165 -8.39 -26.98 10.38
N ASN A 166 -7.39 -26.14 10.62
CA ASN A 166 -7.09 -24.96 9.81
C ASN A 166 -8.30 -24.04 9.67
N CYS A 167 -8.76 -23.49 10.80
CA CYS A 167 -9.94 -22.63 10.86
C CYS A 167 -9.92 -21.52 9.78
N SER A 168 -10.81 -21.65 8.79
CA SER A 168 -10.92 -20.69 7.68
C SER A 168 -11.28 -19.29 8.15
N ILE A 169 -12.08 -19.17 9.22
CA ILE A 169 -12.46 -17.88 9.82
C ILE A 169 -11.22 -17.13 10.32
N LEU A 170 -10.34 -17.81 11.06
CA LEU A 170 -9.09 -17.22 11.55
C LEU A 170 -8.18 -16.82 10.38
N LYS A 171 -8.03 -17.69 9.37
CA LYS A 171 -7.21 -17.39 8.19
C LYS A 171 -7.71 -16.12 7.47
N LYS A 172 -9.01 -16.07 7.17
CA LYS A 172 -9.65 -14.93 6.51
C LYS A 172 -9.57 -13.64 7.35
N ALA A 173 -9.66 -13.73 8.67
CA ALA A 173 -9.51 -12.59 9.58
C ALA A 173 -8.08 -12.00 9.51
N LYS A 174 -7.05 -12.84 9.48
CA LYS A 174 -5.65 -12.42 9.28
C LYS A 174 -5.41 -11.79 7.91
N GLU A 175 -6.12 -12.26 6.88
CA GLU A 175 -6.11 -11.66 5.53
C GLU A 175 -6.85 -10.30 5.45
N GLY A 176 -7.55 -9.88 6.51
CA GLY A 176 -8.31 -8.62 6.52
C GLY A 176 -9.74 -8.73 5.99
N ARG A 177 -10.28 -9.94 5.83
CA ARG A 177 -11.67 -10.13 5.38
C ARG A 177 -12.63 -9.95 6.55
N ILE A 178 -13.53 -8.98 6.42
CA ILE A 178 -14.69 -8.82 7.31
C ILE A 178 -15.64 -10.00 7.12
N GLN A 179 -16.13 -10.55 8.23
CA GLN A 179 -16.88 -11.80 8.29
C GLN A 179 -18.02 -11.66 9.30
N GLU A 180 -19.21 -12.16 8.98
CA GLU A 180 -20.38 -12.14 9.88
C GLU A 180 -20.16 -12.97 11.17
N GLU A 181 -19.24 -13.94 11.12
CA GLU A 181 -18.93 -14.76 12.28
C GLU A 181 -18.08 -14.04 13.33
N ILE A 182 -17.52 -12.86 13.02
CA ILE A 182 -16.72 -12.05 13.93
C ILE A 182 -17.47 -10.75 14.20
N ASP A 183 -17.81 -10.50 15.46
CA ASP A 183 -18.47 -9.26 15.87
C ASP A 183 -17.51 -8.05 15.90
N GLU A 184 -18.06 -6.86 16.14
CA GLU A 184 -17.27 -5.61 16.25
C GLU A 184 -16.24 -5.65 17.40
N SER A 185 -16.56 -6.39 18.47
CA SER A 185 -15.68 -6.63 19.61
C SER A 185 -14.62 -7.71 19.34
N LYS A 186 -14.47 -8.12 18.07
CA LYS A 186 -13.53 -9.15 17.59
C LYS A 186 -13.72 -10.50 18.26
N ASN A 187 -14.94 -10.89 18.62
CA ASN A 187 -15.26 -12.23 19.11
C ASN A 187 -15.87 -13.09 18.01
N CYS A 188 -15.52 -14.38 18.01
CA CYS A 188 -16.03 -15.33 17.02
C CYS A 188 -17.29 -16.04 17.53
N ASN A 189 -18.43 -15.80 16.88
CA ASN A 189 -19.73 -16.40 17.22
C ASN A 189 -19.79 -17.92 16.96
N LYS A 190 -18.88 -18.45 16.16
CA LYS A 190 -18.74 -19.89 15.89
C LYS A 190 -17.70 -20.57 16.78
N PHE A 191 -17.21 -19.89 17.81
CA PHE A 191 -16.25 -20.45 18.75
C PHE A 191 -16.85 -21.63 19.51
N SER A 192 -16.10 -22.72 19.62
CA SER A 192 -16.48 -23.91 20.37
C SER A 192 -15.26 -24.48 21.06
N ARG A 193 -15.26 -24.49 22.40
CA ARG A 193 -14.11 -24.92 23.20
C ARG A 193 -13.86 -26.42 23.07
N ILE A 194 -12.59 -26.83 22.98
CA ILE A 194 -12.21 -28.24 23.00
C ILE A 194 -12.67 -28.86 24.33
N LYS A 195 -13.51 -29.90 24.27
CA LYS A 195 -13.86 -30.68 25.46
C LYS A 195 -12.60 -31.40 25.95
N LYS A 196 -12.25 -31.25 27.23
CA LYS A 196 -11.28 -32.16 27.86
C LYS A 196 -11.91 -33.55 27.88
N GLU A 197 -11.25 -34.53 27.29
CA GLU A 197 -11.62 -35.94 27.47
C GLU A 197 -11.65 -36.23 28.99
N ARG A 198 -12.74 -36.85 29.44
CA ARG A 198 -12.90 -37.37 30.79
C ARG A 198 -12.16 -38.69 30.89
#